data_AF-A0A7W1VUP6-F1
#
_entry.id   AF-A0A7W1VUP6-F1
#
_cell.length_a   1.000
_cell.length_b   1.000
_cell.length_c   1.000
_cell.angle_alpha   90.00
_cell.angle_beta   90.00
_cell.angle_gamma   90.00
#
_symmetry.space_group_name_H-M   'P 1'
#
loop_
_entity.id
_entity.type
_entity.pdbx_description
1 polymer ?
#
loop_
_entity_poly.entity_id
_entity_poly.type
_entity_poly.pdbx_seq_one_letter_code
_entity_poly.pdbx_strand_id
1 'polypeptide(L)'
;MRFFRKYRFVLLFLVLLVFCSVMVIRQFRINDREHEEVREAFILLYIKGYQPEAEKLYQRLLRDAPDLSARQLLDDFQRTLLLVDPISVQTNNLIYNYHWYVSKQLDIRSESTLLRARKLAEESD
;
A
#
# COMPACT_ATOMS: atom_id res chain seq x y z
N MET A 1 34.05 30.76 12.44
CA MET A 1 34.24 30.62 10.98
C MET A 1 35.34 29.64 10.54
N ARG A 2 36.32 29.23 11.38
CA ARG A 2 37.34 28.22 11.02
C ARG A 2 36.81 26.78 10.88
N PHE A 3 35.83 26.40 11.70
CA PHE A 3 35.22 25.06 11.67
C PHE A 3 34.48 24.77 10.35
N PHE A 4 33.66 25.71 9.88
CA PHE A 4 32.97 25.64 8.59
C PHE A 4 33.92 25.51 7.39
N ARG A 5 35.13 26.12 7.47
CA ARG A 5 36.14 25.99 6.42
C ARG A 5 36.85 24.64 6.45
N LYS A 6 37.07 24.08 7.65
CA LYS A 6 37.78 22.80 7.85
C LYS A 6 36.92 21.58 7.53
N TYR A 7 35.62 21.65 7.82
CA TYR A 7 34.65 20.57 7.59
C TYR A 7 33.72 20.85 6.41
N ARG A 8 34.10 21.75 5.49
CA ARG A 8 33.25 22.17 4.36
C ARG A 8 32.74 20.99 3.54
N PHE A 9 33.59 20.01 3.27
CA PHE A 9 33.22 18.81 2.52
C PHE A 9 32.26 17.91 3.31
N VAL A 10 32.48 17.75 4.62
CA VAL A 10 31.59 16.97 5.49
C VAL A 10 30.22 17.62 5.58
N LEU A 11 30.16 18.95 5.72
CA LEU A 11 28.91 19.71 5.73
C LEU A 11 28.16 19.60 4.40
N LEU A 12 28.87 19.72 3.26
CA LEU A 12 28.25 19.54 1.94
C LEU A 12 27.72 18.13 1.75
N PHE A 13 28.47 17.12 2.19
CA PHE A 13 28.03 15.72 2.17
C PHE A 13 26.78 15.52 3.03
N LEU A 14 26.75 16.09 4.24
CA LEU A 14 25.60 15.99 5.15
C LEU A 14 24.36 16.67 4.56
N VAL A 15 24.52 17.85 3.94
CA VAL A 15 23.44 18.54 3.23
C VAL A 15 22.91 17.71 2.07
N LEU A 16 23.80 17.12 1.26
CA LEU A 16 23.42 16.25 0.15
C LEU A 16 22.66 15.02 0.65
N LEU A 17 23.14 14.38 1.72
CA LEU A 17 22.51 13.21 2.31
C LEU A 17 21.09 13.52 2.80
N VAL A 18 20.93 14.63 3.54
CA VAL A 18 19.61 15.09 3.99
C VAL A 18 18.69 15.38 2.81
N PHE A 19 19.20 16.05 1.76
CA PHE A 19 18.42 16.33 0.56
C PHE A 19 17.94 15.04 -0.14
N CYS A 20 18.82 14.06 -0.31
CA CYS A 20 18.46 12.76 -0.89
C CYS A 20 17.40 12.04 -0.05
N SER A 21 17.57 11.99 1.28
CA SER A 21 16.58 11.38 2.16
C SER A 21 15.21 12.06 2.08
N VAL A 22 15.19 13.40 2.04
CA VAL A 22 13.93 14.17 1.93
C VAL A 22 13.25 13.91 0.58
N MET A 23 13.99 13.85 -0.53
CA MET A 23 13.41 13.54 -1.84
C MET A 23 12.79 12.14 -1.87
N VAL A 24 13.46 11.14 -1.30
CA VAL A 24 12.94 9.77 -1.22
C VAL A 24 11.64 9.73 -0.43
N ILE A 25 11.59 10.33 0.77
CA ILE A 25 10.37 10.38 1.59
C ILE A 25 9.24 11.11 0.86
N ARG A 26 9.55 12.20 0.15
CA ARG A 26 8.56 12.94 -0.62
C ARG A 26 7.99 12.08 -1.76
N GLN A 27 8.84 11.34 -2.47
CA GLN A 27 8.40 10.45 -3.55
C GLN A 27 7.47 9.35 -3.02
N PHE A 28 7.83 8.72 -1.90
CA PHE A 28 6.96 7.72 -1.24
C PHE A 28 5.59 8.31 -0.92
N ARG A 29 5.52 9.49 -0.29
CA ARG A 29 4.24 10.14 0.05
C ARG A 29 3.40 10.52 -1.17
N ILE A 30 4.01 10.83 -2.30
CA ILE A 30 3.27 11.14 -3.55
C ILE A 30 2.67 9.85 -4.10
N ASN A 31 3.47 8.79 -4.15
CA ASN A 31 3.02 7.48 -4.64
C ASN A 31 1.89 6.91 -3.78
N ASP A 32 1.97 7.09 -2.45
CA ASP A 32 0.92 6.68 -1.53
C ASP A 32 -0.42 7.37 -1.84
N ARG A 33 -0.38 8.70 -2.04
CA ARG A 33 -1.57 9.49 -2.38
C ARG A 33 -2.17 9.12 -3.72
N GLU A 34 -1.33 8.91 -4.72
CA GLU A 34 -1.81 8.54 -6.06
C GLU A 34 -2.57 7.20 -6.02
N HIS A 35 -2.05 6.22 -5.28
CA HIS A 35 -2.74 4.94 -5.10
C HIS A 35 -4.08 5.09 -4.40
N GLU A 36 -4.13 5.85 -3.29
CA GLU A 36 -5.38 6.13 -2.57
C GLU A 36 -6.42 6.81 -3.48
N GLU A 37 -6.00 7.78 -4.29
CA GLU A 37 -6.86 8.47 -5.25
C GLU A 37 -7.42 7.50 -6.31
N VAL A 38 -6.58 6.61 -6.85
CA VAL A 38 -7.01 5.60 -7.82
C VAL A 38 -8.03 4.64 -7.20
N ARG A 39 -7.80 4.19 -5.95
CA ARG A 39 -8.74 3.31 -5.23
C ARG A 39 -10.09 3.98 -5.01
N GLU A 40 -10.11 5.20 -4.48
CA GLU A 40 -11.38 5.89 -4.21
C GLU A 40 -12.11 6.22 -5.51
N ALA A 41 -11.40 6.58 -6.58
CA ALA A 41 -12.00 6.78 -7.90
C ALA A 41 -12.60 5.48 -8.46
N PHE A 42 -11.90 4.35 -8.32
CA PHE A 42 -12.40 3.02 -8.69
C PHE A 42 -13.72 2.71 -7.97
N ILE A 43 -13.72 2.80 -6.64
CA ILE A 43 -14.90 2.51 -5.81
C ILE A 43 -16.06 3.43 -6.20
N LEU A 44 -15.81 4.73 -6.36
CA LEU A 44 -16.82 5.71 -6.73
C LEU A 44 -17.45 5.39 -8.09
N LEU A 45 -16.62 5.15 -9.11
CA LEU A 45 -17.09 4.84 -10.46
C LEU A 45 -17.90 3.55 -10.49
N TYR A 46 -17.45 2.52 -9.79
CA TYR A 46 -18.17 1.25 -9.70
C TYR A 46 -19.54 1.42 -9.05
N ILE A 47 -19.62 2.10 -7.91
CA ILE A 47 -20.88 2.37 -7.20
C ILE A 47 -21.84 3.21 -8.05
N LYS A 48 -21.32 4.14 -8.84
CA LYS A 48 -22.12 4.98 -9.75
C LYS A 48 -22.52 4.28 -11.05
N GLY A 49 -22.06 3.06 -11.29
CA GLY A 49 -22.40 2.27 -12.47
C GLY A 49 -21.55 2.55 -13.71
N TYR A 50 -20.46 3.32 -13.60
CA TYR A 50 -19.50 3.57 -14.67
C TYR A 50 -18.55 2.38 -14.83
N GLN A 51 -19.10 1.26 -15.30
CA GLN A 51 -18.40 -0.04 -15.36
C GLN A 51 -17.12 -0.01 -16.22
N PRO A 52 -17.09 0.58 -17.44
CA PRO A 52 -15.88 0.58 -18.27
C PRO A 52 -14.70 1.33 -17.63
N GLU A 53 -14.98 2.45 -16.97
CA GLU A 53 -13.97 3.26 -16.30
C GLU A 53 -13.52 2.60 -14.99
N ALA A 54 -14.46 2.02 -14.23
CA ALA A 54 -14.14 1.25 -13.04
C ALA A 54 -13.24 0.04 -13.36
N GLU A 55 -13.52 -0.68 -14.45
CA GLU A 55 -12.70 -1.82 -14.89
C GLU A 55 -11.27 -1.40 -15.21
N LYS A 56 -11.07 -0.25 -15.88
CA LYS A 56 -9.72 0.27 -16.16
C LYS A 56 -8.94 0.54 -14.88
N LEU A 57 -9.57 1.15 -13.88
CA LEU A 57 -8.92 1.42 -12.60
C LEU A 57 -8.70 0.14 -11.80
N TYR A 58 -9.63 -0.82 -11.86
CA TYR A 58 -9.46 -2.14 -11.26
C TYR A 58 -8.22 -2.86 -11.80
N GLN A 59 -8.05 -2.92 -13.13
CA GLN A 59 -6.88 -3.52 -13.76
C GLN A 59 -5.57 -2.81 -13.36
N ARG A 60 -5.62 -1.48 -13.23
CA ARG A 60 -4.48 -0.71 -12.70
C ARG A 60 -4.16 -1.09 -11.26
N LEU A 61 -5.15 -1.16 -10.39
CA LEU A 61 -4.97 -1.54 -8.98
C LEU A 61 -4.40 -2.95 -8.85
N LEU A 62 -4.83 -3.91 -9.65
CA LEU A 62 -4.27 -5.27 -9.65
C LEU A 62 -2.80 -5.30 -10.07
N ARG A 63 -2.44 -4.49 -11.07
CA ARG A 63 -1.06 -4.41 -11.57
C ARG A 63 -0.13 -3.76 -10.54
N ASP A 64 -0.60 -2.72 -9.86
CA ASP A 64 0.23 -1.92 -8.96
C ASP A 64 0.28 -2.56 -7.53
N ALA A 65 -0.66 -3.45 -7.20
CA ALA A 65 -0.77 -4.10 -5.89
C ALA A 65 0.48 -4.88 -5.38
N PRO A 66 1.25 -5.60 -6.21
CA PRO A 66 2.48 -6.26 -5.77
C PRO A 66 3.54 -5.30 -5.22
N ASP A 67 3.55 -4.05 -5.69
CA ASP A 67 4.52 -3.03 -5.30
C ASP A 67 4.04 -2.16 -4.12
N LEU A 68 2.79 -2.34 -3.68
CA LEU A 68 2.26 -1.60 -2.54
C LEU A 68 2.98 -1.97 -1.26
N SER A 69 3.08 -0.99 -0.35
CA SER A 69 3.50 -1.27 1.02
C SER A 69 2.48 -2.13 1.76
N ALA A 70 2.91 -2.82 2.82
CA ALA A 70 2.00 -3.60 3.67
C ALA A 70 0.88 -2.74 4.28
N ARG A 71 1.19 -1.48 4.58
CA ARG A 71 0.21 -0.50 5.07
C ARG A 71 -0.87 -0.21 4.04
N GLN A 72 -0.49 0.08 2.80
CA GLN A 72 -1.45 0.35 1.73
C GLN A 72 -2.37 -0.85 1.46
N LEU A 73 -1.82 -2.08 1.42
CA LEU A 73 -2.66 -3.28 1.28
C LEU A 73 -3.62 -3.45 2.46
N LEU A 74 -3.20 -3.17 3.69
CA LEU A 74 -4.09 -3.21 4.85
C LEU A 74 -5.20 -2.16 4.75
N ASP A 75 -4.85 -0.94 4.35
CA ASP A 75 -5.82 0.15 4.18
C ASP A 75 -6.85 -0.21 3.08
N ASP A 76 -6.40 -0.79 1.97
CA ASP A 76 -7.27 -1.27 0.88
C ASP A 76 -8.18 -2.41 1.33
N PHE A 77 -7.64 -3.36 2.10
CA PHE A 77 -8.40 -4.47 2.67
C PHE A 77 -9.51 -3.94 3.60
N GLN A 78 -9.17 -3.05 4.53
CA GLN A 78 -10.14 -2.45 5.44
C GLN A 78 -11.20 -1.65 4.69
N ARG A 79 -10.78 -0.88 3.67
CA ARG A 79 -11.69 -0.05 2.89
C ARG A 79 -12.70 -0.88 2.11
N THR A 80 -12.25 -1.98 1.50
CA THR A 80 -13.11 -2.88 0.71
C THR A 80 -13.98 -3.77 1.58
N LEU A 81 -13.52 -4.16 2.78
CA LEU A 81 -14.30 -4.94 3.74
C LEU A 81 -15.61 -4.26 4.13
N LEU A 82 -15.64 -2.92 4.21
CA LEU A 82 -16.86 -2.16 4.51
C LEU A 82 -17.89 -2.14 3.37
N LEU A 83 -17.49 -2.56 2.17
CA LEU A 83 -18.28 -2.46 0.95
C LEU A 83 -18.67 -3.83 0.39
N VAL A 84 -18.16 -4.90 1.01
CA VAL A 84 -18.34 -6.28 0.58
C VAL A 84 -18.96 -7.06 1.72
N ASP A 85 -19.95 -7.89 1.40
CA ASP A 85 -20.44 -8.89 2.34
C ASP A 85 -19.54 -10.14 2.26
N PRO A 86 -18.81 -10.49 3.33
CA PRO A 86 -17.88 -11.61 3.32
C PRO A 86 -18.57 -12.98 3.24
N ILE A 87 -19.89 -13.04 3.49
CA ILE A 87 -20.65 -14.29 3.50
C ILE A 87 -21.18 -14.61 2.09
N SER A 88 -21.47 -13.59 1.28
CA SER A 88 -22.01 -13.78 -0.07
C SER A 88 -20.92 -13.75 -1.14
N VAL A 89 -20.90 -14.78 -1.98
CA VAL A 89 -19.98 -14.85 -3.13
C VAL A 89 -20.52 -13.97 -4.26
N GLN A 90 -19.81 -12.88 -4.57
CA GLN A 90 -20.21 -11.90 -5.58
C GLN A 90 -19.16 -11.78 -6.70
N THR A 91 -19.01 -12.81 -7.53
CA THR A 91 -17.97 -12.86 -8.58
C THR A 91 -18.08 -11.76 -9.65
N ASN A 92 -19.29 -11.21 -9.86
CA ASN A 92 -19.52 -10.12 -10.79
C ASN A 92 -19.24 -8.73 -10.16
N ASN A 93 -18.84 -8.69 -8.89
CA ASN A 93 -18.54 -7.46 -8.18
C ASN A 93 -17.03 -7.19 -8.19
N LEU A 94 -16.63 -6.10 -8.86
CA LEU A 94 -15.21 -5.74 -8.97
C LEU A 94 -14.61 -5.38 -7.60
N ILE A 95 -15.38 -4.78 -6.70
CA ILE A 95 -14.94 -4.46 -5.34
C ILE A 95 -14.73 -5.76 -4.54
N TYR A 96 -15.64 -6.74 -4.69
CA TYR A 96 -15.50 -8.08 -4.10
C TYR A 96 -14.23 -8.77 -4.61
N ASN A 97 -14.00 -8.77 -5.93
CA ASN A 97 -12.82 -9.40 -6.52
C ASN A 97 -11.52 -8.72 -6.04
N TYR A 98 -11.52 -7.39 -5.95
CA TYR A 98 -10.39 -6.63 -5.43
C TYR A 98 -10.12 -6.93 -3.95
N HIS A 99 -11.18 -7.00 -3.13
CA HIS A 99 -11.08 -7.36 -1.71
C HIS A 99 -10.32 -8.68 -1.50
N TRP A 100 -10.74 -9.73 -2.22
CA TRP A 100 -10.09 -11.04 -2.14
C TRP A 100 -8.67 -11.05 -2.68
N TYR A 101 -8.41 -10.28 -3.74
CA TYR A 101 -7.06 -10.13 -4.27
C TYR A 101 -6.12 -9.53 -3.21
N VAL A 102 -6.53 -8.44 -2.57
CA VAL A 102 -5.75 -7.77 -1.51
C VAL A 102 -5.59 -8.67 -0.28
N SER A 103 -6.65 -9.37 0.14
CA SER A 103 -6.59 -10.35 1.22
C SER A 103 -5.51 -11.41 0.94
N LYS A 104 -5.50 -11.97 -0.27
CA LYS A 104 -4.50 -12.97 -0.67
C LYS A 104 -3.08 -12.40 -0.65
N GLN A 105 -2.89 -11.16 -1.10
CA GLN A 105 -1.58 -10.49 -1.04
C GLN A 105 -1.10 -10.28 0.40
N LEU A 106 -2.01 -9.94 1.32
CA LEU A 106 -1.71 -9.84 2.75
C LEU A 106 -1.33 -11.21 3.33
N ASP A 107 -2.07 -12.26 3.00
CA ASP A 107 -1.79 -13.62 3.47
C ASP A 107 -0.38 -14.06 3.06
N ILE A 108 -0.03 -13.90 1.78
CA ILE A 108 1.30 -14.22 1.24
C ILE A 108 2.42 -13.49 2.00
N ARG A 109 2.22 -12.20 2.33
CA ARG A 109 3.21 -11.40 3.04
C ARG A 109 3.27 -11.73 4.54
N SER A 110 2.16 -12.21 5.10
CA SER A 110 2.05 -12.55 6.52
C SER A 110 2.62 -13.92 6.90
N GLU A 111 2.92 -14.78 5.92
CA GLU A 111 3.37 -16.17 6.15
C GLU A 111 4.58 -16.24 7.10
N SER A 112 5.56 -15.36 6.93
CA SER A 112 6.72 -15.25 7.84
C SER A 112 6.36 -14.79 9.25
N THR A 113 5.33 -13.95 9.38
CA THR A 113 4.81 -13.46 10.66
C THR A 113 4.00 -14.53 11.37
N LEU A 114 3.24 -15.33 10.63
CA LEU A 114 2.45 -16.46 11.16
C LEU A 114 3.35 -17.53 11.78
N LEU A 115 4.48 -17.84 11.15
CA LEU A 115 5.49 -18.75 11.73
C LEU A 115 6.06 -18.21 13.06
N ARG A 116 6.28 -16.90 13.14
CA ARG A 116 6.76 -16.26 14.37
C ARG A 116 5.70 -16.24 15.47
N ALA A 117 4.44 -15.95 15.11
CA ALA A 117 3.31 -15.98 16.03
C ALA A 117 3.07 -17.39 16.61
N ARG A 118 3.21 -18.44 15.79
CA ARG A 118 3.13 -19.83 16.26
C ARG A 118 4.21 -20.18 17.27
N LYS A 119 5.47 -19.81 17.00
CA LYS A 119 6.57 -20.03 17.96
C LYS A 119 6.33 -19.33 19.30
N LEU A 120 5.82 -18.10 19.28
CA LEU A 120 5.48 -17.38 20.51
C LEU A 120 4.37 -18.07 21.31
N ALA A 121 3.40 -18.68 20.63
CA ALA A 121 2.35 -19.46 21.30
C ALA A 121 2.89 -20.76 21.91
N GLU A 122 3.76 -21.47 21.19
CA GLU A 122 4.42 -22.70 21.67
C GLU A 122 5.40 -22.46 22.83
N GLU A 123 6.01 -21.27 22.93
CA GLU A 123 6.89 -20.88 24.04
C GLU A 123 6.13 -20.43 25.30
N SER A 124 4.80 -20.21 25.19
CA SER A 124 3.94 -19.76 26.29
C SER A 124 3.16 -20.89 26.98
N ASP A 125 3.32 -22.13 26.51
CA ASP A 125 2.88 -23.39 27.15
C ASP A 125 4.05 -24.06 27.89
#